data_AF-A0A1Q9T1K3-F1
#
_entry.id   AF-A0A1Q9T1K3-F1
#
_cell.length_a   1.000
_cell.length_b   1.000
_cell.length_c   1.000
_cell.angle_alpha   90.00
_cell.angle_beta   90.00
_cell.angle_gamma   90.00
#
_symmetry.space_group_name_H-M   'P 1'
#
loop_
_entity.id
_entity.type
_entity.pdbx_description
1 polymer ?
#
loop_
_entity_poly.entity_id
_entity_poly.type
_entity_poly.pdbx_seq_one_letter_code
_entity_poly.pdbx_strand_id
1 'polypeptide(L)'
;MLAVAFLVSGLGIGVANSQAVTVRQLAVPARLRGRVNSAYRLLSWGALSVGALVAGVLVTVWGAWPTALAGTVLMAVATLPVALSPVRGMRDLDDEPEPTPAATPQE
;
A
#
# COMPACT_ATOMS: atom_id res chain seq x y z
N MET A 1 10.55 -1.88 24.59
CA MET A 1 10.13 -0.85 23.60
C MET A 1 10.19 -1.35 22.16
N LEU A 2 11.29 -1.96 21.70
CA LEU A 2 11.39 -2.51 20.33
C LEU A 2 10.29 -3.53 20.00
N ALA A 3 10.03 -4.51 20.86
CA ALA A 3 8.98 -5.52 20.62
C ALA A 3 7.59 -4.88 20.43
N VAL A 4 7.25 -3.88 21.25
CA VAL A 4 5.99 -3.14 21.13
C VAL A 4 5.96 -2.35 19.82
N ALA A 5 7.05 -1.68 19.44
CA ALA A 5 7.14 -0.95 18.18
C ALA A 5 6.97 -1.87 16.95
N PHE A 6 7.60 -3.05 16.97
CA PHE A 6 7.43 -4.06 15.92
C PHE A 6 6.02 -4.63 15.88
N LEU A 7 5.40 -4.88 17.05
CA LEU A 7 4.02 -5.36 17.12
C LEU A 7 3.04 -4.35 16.52
N VAL A 8 3.13 -3.08 16.94
CA VAL A 8 2.29 -1.99 16.42
C VAL A 8 2.49 -1.81 14.91
N SER A 9 3.75 -1.82 14.46
CA SER A 9 4.07 -1.71 13.04
C SER A 9 3.51 -2.89 12.23
N GLY A 10 3.68 -4.11 12.74
CA GLY A 10 3.19 -5.32 12.08
C GLY A 10 1.67 -5.34 11.93
N LEU A 11 0.94 -4.98 12.98
CA LEU A 11 -0.52 -4.85 12.94
C LEU A 11 -0.95 -3.77 11.93
N GLY A 12 -0.33 -2.60 11.97
CA GLY A 12 -0.62 -1.50 11.04
C GLY A 12 -0.37 -1.89 9.58
N ILE A 13 0.77 -2.54 9.29
CA ILE A 13 1.12 -3.04 7.97
C ILE A 13 0.11 -4.09 7.50
N GLY A 14 -0.32 -5.00 8.37
CA GLY A 14 -1.32 -6.03 8.05
C GLY A 14 -2.65 -5.43 7.63
N VAL A 15 -3.19 -4.51 8.44
CA VAL A 15 -4.44 -3.81 8.15
C VAL A 15 -4.35 -3.00 6.85
N ALA A 16 -3.27 -2.23 6.67
CA ALA A 16 -3.07 -1.42 5.47
C ALA A 16 -2.97 -2.26 4.19
N ASN A 17 -2.26 -3.39 4.23
CA ASN A 17 -2.15 -4.28 3.07
C ASN A 17 -3.48 -4.93 2.71
N SER A 18 -4.24 -5.38 3.70
CA SER A 18 -5.57 -5.96 3.46
C SER A 18 -6.49 -4.95 2.76
N GLN A 19 -6.58 -3.72 3.28
CA GLN A 19 -7.39 -2.67 2.66
C GLN A 19 -6.89 -2.31 1.26
N ALA A 20 -5.57 -2.13 1.07
CA ALA A 20 -5.00 -1.74 -0.22
C ALA A 20 -5.26 -2.79 -1.32
N VAL A 21 -5.24 -4.08 -0.96
CA VAL A 21 -5.58 -5.17 -1.90
C VAL A 21 -7.06 -5.13 -2.24
N THR A 22 -7.94 -5.03 -1.25
CA THR A 22 -9.40 -4.99 -1.48
C THR A 22 -9.80 -3.81 -2.36
N VAL A 23 -9.30 -2.60 -2.07
CA VAL A 23 -9.55 -1.40 -2.90
C VAL A 23 -9.10 -1.63 -4.34
N ARG A 24 -7.94 -2.25 -4.55
CA ARG A 24 -7.46 -2.57 -5.90
C ARG A 24 -8.31 -3.63 -6.59
N GLN A 25 -8.81 -4.63 -5.87
CA GLN A 25 -9.69 -5.65 -6.43
C GLN A 25 -11.00 -5.03 -6.93
N LEU A 26 -11.56 -4.09 -6.18
CA LEU A 26 -12.79 -3.38 -6.54
C LEU A 26 -12.55 -2.39 -7.70
N ALA A 27 -11.45 -1.64 -7.67
CA ALA A 27 -11.15 -0.62 -8.68
C ALA A 27 -10.64 -1.20 -10.02
N VAL A 28 -10.07 -2.40 -10.03
CA VAL A 28 -9.41 -2.99 -11.22
C VAL A 28 -10.20 -4.19 -11.75
N PRO A 29 -10.61 -4.18 -13.04
CA PRO A 29 -11.28 -5.30 -13.68
C PRO A 29 -10.48 -6.60 -13.58
N ALA A 30 -11.15 -7.74 -13.36
CA ALA A 30 -10.52 -9.04 -13.10
C ALA A 30 -9.40 -9.40 -14.09
N ARG A 31 -9.62 -9.18 -15.40
CA ARG A 31 -8.64 -9.46 -16.48
C ARG A 31 -7.35 -8.65 -16.40
N LEU A 32 -7.34 -7.50 -15.71
CA LEU A 32 -6.18 -6.62 -15.57
C LEU A 32 -5.50 -6.70 -14.20
N ARG A 33 -6.11 -7.41 -13.22
CA ARG A 33 -5.60 -7.46 -11.84
C ARG A 33 -4.16 -7.96 -11.76
N GLY A 34 -3.81 -8.99 -12.52
CA GLY A 34 -2.43 -9.51 -12.59
C GLY A 34 -1.43 -8.46 -13.06
N ARG A 35 -1.74 -7.74 -14.14
CA ARG A 35 -0.86 -6.69 -14.71
C ARG A 35 -0.71 -5.52 -13.75
N VAL A 36 -1.80 -5.03 -13.17
CA VAL A 36 -1.77 -3.92 -12.21
C VAL A 36 -1.02 -4.31 -10.93
N ASN A 37 -1.22 -5.55 -10.44
CA ASN A 37 -0.51 -6.03 -9.25
C ASN A 37 1.01 -6.13 -9.48
N SER A 38 1.44 -6.62 -10.65
CA SER A 38 2.86 -6.65 -11.01
C SER A 38 3.46 -5.25 -11.10
N ALA A 39 2.78 -4.30 -11.75
CA ALA A 39 3.24 -2.91 -11.81
C ALA A 39 3.31 -2.26 -10.41
N TYR A 40 2.29 -2.48 -9.58
CA TYR A 40 2.28 -2.03 -8.19
C TYR A 40 3.46 -2.59 -7.38
N ARG A 41 3.75 -3.89 -7.50
CA ARG A 41 4.89 -4.52 -6.82
C ARG A 41 6.20 -3.95 -7.34
N LEU A 42 6.37 -3.83 -8.65
CA LEU A 42 7.58 -3.23 -9.22
C LEU A 42 7.84 -1.82 -8.68
N LEU A 43 6.81 -0.98 -8.63
CA LEU A 43 6.92 0.37 -8.07
C LEU A 43 7.20 0.34 -6.56
N SER A 44 6.49 -0.49 -5.81
CA SER A 44 6.63 -0.55 -4.35
C SER A 44 8.02 -1.04 -3.92
N TRP A 45 8.47 -2.16 -4.48
CA TRP A 45 9.78 -2.72 -4.17
C TRP A 45 10.91 -1.95 -4.84
N GLY A 46 10.67 -1.39 -6.04
CA GLY A 46 11.63 -0.55 -6.74
C GLY A 46 11.90 0.77 -6.01
N ALA A 47 10.86 1.39 -5.42
CA ALA A 47 11.02 2.58 -4.61
C ALA A 47 11.92 2.36 -3.38
N LEU A 48 11.91 1.15 -2.79
CA LEU A 48 12.83 0.80 -1.70
C LEU A 48 14.29 0.83 -2.18
N SER A 49 14.59 0.25 -3.35
CA SER A 49 15.93 0.27 -3.92
C SER A 49 16.41 1.69 -4.20
N VAL A 50 15.55 2.53 -4.81
CA VAL A 50 15.86 3.94 -5.07
C VAL A 50 16.08 4.69 -3.76
N GLY A 51 15.20 4.52 -2.78
CA GLY A 51 15.33 5.13 -1.46
C GLY A 51 16.62 4.75 -0.74
N ALA A 52 17.03 3.48 -0.83
CA ALA A 52 18.29 3.00 -0.26
C ALA A 52 19.52 3.64 -0.91
N LEU A 53 19.53 3.79 -2.24
CA LEU A 53 20.60 4.47 -2.97
C LEU A 53 20.69 5.95 -2.57
N VAL A 54 19.55 6.65 -2.56
CA VAL A 54 19.47 8.06 -2.16
C VAL A 54 19.92 8.24 -0.71
N ALA A 55 19.42 7.42 0.21
CA ALA A 55 19.83 7.46 1.61
C ALA A 55 21.33 7.19 1.76
N GLY A 56 21.90 6.24 1.01
CA GLY A 56 23.33 5.97 1.01
C GLY A 56 24.16 7.20 0.64
N VAL A 57 23.79 7.91 -0.43
CA VAL A 57 24.43 9.17 -0.83
C VAL A 57 24.24 10.26 0.23
N LEU A 58 23.04 10.39 0.82
CA LEU A 58 22.80 11.37 1.88
C LEU A 58 23.67 11.09 3.12
N VAL A 59 23.86 9.82 3.49
CA VAL A 59 24.73 9.44 4.61
C VAL A 59 26.19 9.82 4.33
N THR A 60 26.69 9.69 3.10
CA THR A 60 28.08 10.05 2.79
C THR A 60 28.32 11.55 2.81
N VAL A 61 27.32 12.37 2.48
CA VAL A 61 27.44 13.84 2.40
C VAL A 61 27.08 14.52 3.73
N TRP A 62 26.01 14.08 4.40
CA TRP A 62 25.45 14.73 5.60
C TRP A 62 25.60 13.91 6.88
N GLY A 63 26.08 12.68 6.80
CA GLY A 63 26.21 11.78 7.94
C GLY A 63 24.91 11.01 8.28
N ALA A 64 25.06 10.01 9.14
CA ALA A 64 23.99 9.07 9.46
C ALA A 64 22.82 9.71 10.23
N TRP A 65 23.11 10.55 11.23
CA TRP A 65 22.09 11.14 12.10
C TRP A 65 21.12 12.08 11.38
N PRO A 66 21.58 13.10 10.62
CA PRO A 66 20.69 13.98 9.87
C PRO A 66 19.87 13.22 8.83
N THR A 67 20.49 12.24 8.16
CA THR A 67 19.80 11.40 7.17
C THR A 67 18.71 10.54 7.81
N ALA A 68 18.98 9.95 8.98
CA ALA A 68 18.00 9.17 9.72
C ALA A 68 16.81 10.02 10.18
N LEU A 69 17.06 11.25 10.66
CA LEU A 69 15.99 12.18 11.04
C LEU A 69 15.15 12.58 9.82
N ALA A 70 15.78 12.92 8.70
CA ALA A 70 15.08 13.24 7.47
C ALA A 70 14.20 12.07 6.99
N GLY A 71 14.74 10.85 6.99
CA GLY A 71 13.97 9.64 6.65
C GLY A 71 12.80 9.37 7.60
N THR A 72 12.97 9.63 8.90
CA THR A 72 11.91 9.49 9.90
C THR A 72 10.78 10.48 9.66
N VAL A 73 11.11 11.76 9.43
CA VAL A 73 10.13 12.80 9.10
C VAL A 73 9.42 12.47 7.79
N LEU A 74 10.18 12.04 6.76
CA LEU A 74 9.62 11.65 5.48
C LEU A 74 8.62 10.49 5.62
N MET A 75 8.96 9.46 6.42
CA MET A 75 8.06 8.32 6.67
C MET A 75 6.78 8.76 7.40
N ALA A 76 6.88 9.67 8.38
CA ALA A 76 5.72 10.20 9.07
C ALA A 76 4.80 10.99 8.12
N VAL A 77 5.37 11.86 7.30
CA VAL A 77 4.65 12.69 6.32
C VAL A 77 4.06 11.85 5.18
N ALA A 78 4.70 10.74 4.80
CA ALA A 78 4.21 9.83 3.75
C ALA A 78 2.84 9.20 4.07
N THR A 79 2.42 9.21 5.34
CA THR A 79 1.08 8.75 5.74
C THR A 79 -0.02 9.77 5.45
N LEU A 80 0.31 11.05 5.25
CA LEU A 80 -0.67 12.13 5.06
C LEU A 80 -1.57 11.94 3.82
N PRO A 81 -1.07 11.57 2.63
CA PRO A 81 -1.93 11.38 1.47
C PRO A 81 -2.98 10.29 1.68
N VAL A 82 -2.61 9.20 2.36
CA VAL A 82 -3.54 8.13 2.74
C VAL A 82 -4.50 8.63 3.82
N ALA A 83 -4.00 9.47 4.74
CA ALA A 83 -4.81 10.02 5.80
C ALA A 83 -5.89 11.00 5.31
N LEU A 84 -5.59 11.73 4.24
CA LEU A 84 -6.49 12.66 3.58
C LEU A 84 -7.30 12.00 2.45
N SER A 85 -7.12 10.70 2.22
CA SER A 85 -7.75 10.00 1.11
C SER A 85 -9.27 9.84 1.30
N PRO A 86 -10.09 10.08 0.25
CA PRO A 86 -11.55 9.87 0.28
C PRO A 86 -11.96 8.42 0.56
N VAL A 87 -11.04 7.47 0.38
CA VAL A 87 -11.23 6.02 0.62
C VAL A 87 -11.72 5.73 2.03
N ARG A 88 -11.41 6.60 3.01
CA ARG A 88 -11.91 6.51 4.40
C ARG A 88 -13.43 6.68 4.53
N GLY A 89 -14.08 7.31 3.55
CA GLY A 89 -15.52 7.56 3.56
C GLY A 89 -16.35 6.47 2.88
N MET A 90 -15.73 5.50 2.19
CA MET A 90 -16.45 4.41 1.53
C MET A 90 -16.88 3.38 2.58
N ARG A 91 -18.15 3.44 2.99
CA ARG A 91 -18.75 2.52 3.99
C ARG A 91 -19.63 1.44 3.38
N ASP A 92 -20.16 1.64 2.17
CA ASP A 92 -21.02 0.66 1.48
C ASP A 92 -20.35 0.07 0.24
N LEU A 93 -20.49 -1.25 0.09
CA LEU A 93 -20.13 -2.06 -1.07
C LEU A 93 -21.39 -2.48 -1.86
N ASP A 94 -22.53 -1.85 -1.60
CA ASP A 94 -23.86 -2.39 -1.89
C ASP A 94 -24.39 -2.16 -3.33
N ASP A 95 -23.51 -1.88 -4.28
CA ASP A 95 -23.85 -1.82 -5.72
C ASP A 95 -23.10 -2.90 -6.52
N GLU A 96 -22.99 -4.14 -6.01
CA GLU A 96 -22.71 -5.29 -6.87
C GLU A 96 -24.03 -5.76 -7.49
N PRO A 97 -24.22 -5.67 -8.83
CA PRO A 97 -25.35 -6.33 -9.47
C PRO A 97 -25.29 -7.80 -9.11
N GLU A 98 -26.38 -8.30 -8.51
CA GLU A 98 -26.56 -9.69 -8.12
C GLU A 98 -26.06 -10.59 -9.28
N PRO A 99 -25.18 -11.57 -9.03
CA PRO A 99 -24.69 -12.43 -10.09
C PRO A 99 -25.89 -13.10 -10.76
N THR A 100 -26.22 -12.66 -11.98
CA THR A 100 -27.26 -13.26 -12.81
C THR A 100 -27.05 -14.77 -12.75
N PRO A 101 -28.00 -15.56 -12.21
CA PRO A 101 -27.86 -16.99 -12.08
C PRO A 101 -27.40 -17.54 -13.42
N ALA A 102 -26.23 -18.18 -13.44
CA ALA A 102 -25.73 -18.84 -14.63
C ALA A 102 -26.85 -19.75 -15.11
N ALA A 103 -27.39 -19.46 -16.29
CA ALA A 103 -28.44 -20.26 -16.89
C ALA A 103 -27.96 -21.70 -16.86
N THR A 104 -28.65 -22.52 -16.06
CA THR A 104 -28.45 -23.96 -16.01
C THR A 104 -28.49 -24.45 -17.45
N PRO A 105 -27.44 -25.12 -17.96
CA PRO A 105 -27.54 -25.78 -19.25
C PRO A 105 -28.77 -26.68 -19.21
N GLN A 106 -29.80 -26.34 -19.97
CA GLN A 106 -30.93 -27.23 -20.16
C GLN A 106 -30.44 -28.41 -20.99
N GLU A 107 -30.68 -29.61 -20.47
CA GLU A 107 -30.35 -30.90 -21.07
C GLU A 107 -30.88 -31.05 -22.51
#